data_AF-A0A7K7W614-F1
#
_entry.id   AF-A0A7K7W614-F1
#
_cell.length_a   1.000
_cell.length_b   1.000
_cell.length_c   1.000
_cell.angle_alpha   90.00
_cell.angle_beta   90.00
_cell.angle_gamma   90.00
#
_symmetry.space_group_name_H-M   'P 1'
#
loop_
_entity.id
_entity.type
_entity.pdbx_description
1 polymer ?
#
loop_
_entity_poly.entity_id
_entity_poly.type
_entity_poly.pdbx_seq_one_letter_code
_entity_poly.pdbx_strand_id
1 'polypeptide(L)' 'GCILNGKLYPFGEIERTENCHRCSCSRDEIRCCSLYHTPVNYDKKRCKVVFNKESCNYDVVEKDDPSKECFVYSSV' A
#
# COMPACT_ATOMS: atom_id res chain seq x y z
N GLY A 1 17.74 2.48 17.03
CA GLY A 1 16.59 2.02 16.25
C GLY A 1 15.65 3.19 16.03
N CYS A 2 14.66 3.03 15.16
CA CYS A 2 13.70 4.08 14.83
C CYS A 2 12.33 3.72 15.39
N ILE A 3 11.55 4.71 15.84
CA ILE A 3 10.17 4.50 16.27
C ILE A 3 9.24 4.87 15.13
N LEU A 4 8.42 3.91 14.70
CA LEU A 4 7.39 4.10 13.67
C LEU A 4 6.06 3.60 14.24
N ASN A 5 5.05 4.46 14.30
CA ASN A 5 3.71 4.16 14.85
C ASN A 5 3.76 3.52 16.26
N GLY A 6 4.65 4.01 17.12
CA GLY A 6 4.81 3.51 18.50
C GLY A 6 5.61 2.21 18.64
N LYS A 7 6.08 1.61 17.53
CA LYS A 7 6.90 0.39 17.53
C LYS A 7 8.37 0.71 17.26
N LEU A 8 9.28 0.13 18.04
CA LEU A 8 10.73 0.26 17.85
C LEU A 8 11.22 -0.74 16.80
N TYR A 9 11.92 -0.23 15.79
CA TYR A 9 12.59 -1.00 14.75
C TYR A 9 14.11 -0.92 14.88
N PRO A 10 14.86 -1.98 14.54
CA PRO A 10 16.32 -1.94 14.47
C PRO A 10 16.79 -1.01 13.34
N PHE A 11 18.07 -0.62 13.38
CA PHE A 11 18.69 0.05 12.24
C PHE A 11 18.82 -0.91 11.06
N GLY A 12 18.69 -0.40 9.83
CA GLY A 12 18.72 -1.16 8.59
C GLY A 12 17.41 -1.11 7.80
N GLU A 13 17.29 -2.01 6.83
CA GLU A 13 16.10 -2.15 5.98
C GLU A 13 14.97 -2.89 6.70
N ILE A 14 13.76 -2.41 6.49
CA ILE A 14 12.50 -2.96 6.98
C ILE A 14 11.65 -3.23 5.74
N GLU A 15 11.69 -4.47 5.26
CA GLU A 15 11.05 -4.86 4.00
C GLU A 15 9.55 -4.57 3.99
N ARG A 16 8.87 -4.77 5.12
CA ARG A 16 7.43 -4.53 5.22
C ARG A 16 6.98 -4.23 6.65
N THR A 17 6.33 -3.09 6.83
CA THR A 17 5.64 -2.72 8.07
C THR A 17 4.18 -3.20 8.04
N GLU A 18 3.52 -3.19 9.20
CA GLU A 18 2.08 -3.48 9.32
C GLU A 18 1.19 -2.53 8.48
N ASN A 19 1.67 -1.31 8.23
CA ASN A 19 0.97 -0.30 7.43
C ASN A 19 1.39 -0.30 5.94
N CYS A 20 1.94 -1.40 5.44
CA CYS A 20 2.30 -1.53 4.03
C CYS A 20 3.34 -0.54 3.51
N HIS A 21 4.34 -0.23 4.33
CA HIS A 21 5.53 0.53 3.92
C HIS A 21 6.77 -0.35 3.92
N ARG A 22 7.67 -0.06 2.97
CA ARG A 22 9.08 -0.42 3.07
C ARG A 22 9.80 0.76 3.68
N CYS A 23 10.62 0.51 4.69
CA CYS A 23 11.36 1.57 5.36
C CYS A 23 12.85 1.27 5.46
N SER A 24 13.65 2.32 5.57
CA SER A 24 15.07 2.25 5.90
C SER A 24 15.32 3.10 7.14
N CYS A 25 15.85 2.50 8.20
CA CYS A 25 16.13 3.14 9.47
C CYS A 25 17.64 3.37 9.62
N SER A 26 18.05 4.63 9.58
CA SER A 26 19.42 5.07 9.80
C SER A 26 19.58 5.71 11.19
N ARG A 27 20.78 6.19 11.53
CA ARG A 27 21.01 6.92 12.79
C ARG A 27 20.34 8.29 12.80
N ASP A 28 20.18 8.90 11.62
CA ASP A 28 19.72 10.28 11.48
C ASP A 28 18.21 10.34 11.26
N GLU A 29 17.66 9.40 10.49
CA GLU A 29 16.24 9.37 10.15
C GLU A 29 15.73 7.98 9.75
N ILE A 30 14.40 7.83 9.74
CA ILE A 30 13.69 6.75 9.08
C ILE A 30 13.01 7.26 7.81
N ARG A 31 13.26 6.61 6.68
CA ARG A 31 12.56 6.88 5.41
C ARG A 31 11.64 5.73 5.10
N CYS A 32 10.40 6.03 4.70
CA CYS A 32 9.40 5.02 4.36
C CYS A 32 8.74 5.34 3.02
N CYS A 33 8.54 4.30 2.21
CA CYS A 33 7.80 4.35 0.95
C CYS A 33 6.59 3.42 1.06
N SER A 34 5.43 3.81 0.54
CA SER A 34 4.29 2.91 0.40
C SER A 34 4.63 1.77 -0.56
N LEU A 35 4.16 0.56 -0.23
CA LEU A 35 4.24 -0.60 -1.11
C LEU A 35 3.09 -0.66 -2.11
N TYR A 36 1.99 0.03 -1.82
CA TYR A 36 0.81 0.08 -2.67
C TYR A 36 0.91 1.18 -3.72
N HIS A 37 0.29 0.93 -4.88
CA HIS A 37 0.09 1.90 -5.94
C HIS A 37 -1.37 2.33 -5.97
N THR A 38 -1.61 3.63 -5.87
CA THR A 38 -2.96 4.20 -5.84
C THR A 38 -3.53 4.26 -7.26
N PRO A 39 -4.63 3.53 -7.56
CA PRO A 39 -5.24 3.58 -8.88
C PRO A 39 -5.91 4.94 -9.10
N VAL A 40 -5.53 5.63 -10.18
CA VAL A 40 -6.04 6.98 -10.48
C VAL A 40 -7.03 6.98 -11.65
N ASN A 41 -6.89 6.02 -12.58
CA ASN A 41 -7.73 5.91 -13.77
C ASN A 41 -8.30 4.49 -13.94
N TYR A 42 -9.61 4.37 -13.78
CA TYR A 42 -10.43 3.15 -13.92
C TYR A 42 -11.90 3.57 -14.08
N ASP A 43 -12.80 2.64 -14.40
CA ASP A 43 -14.24 2.93 -14.48
C ASP A 43 -14.84 3.19 -13.09
N LYS A 44 -14.79 4.45 -12.64
CA LYS A 44 -15.34 4.88 -11.34
C LYS A 44 -16.86 4.72 -11.22
N LYS A 45 -17.59 4.54 -12.34
CA LYS A 45 -19.05 4.31 -12.31
C LYS A 45 -19.34 2.87 -11.94
N ARG A 46 -18.67 1.91 -12.57
CA ARG A 46 -18.93 0.47 -12.37
C ARG A 46 -18.05 -0.18 -11.32
N CYS A 47 -16.91 0.43 -10.99
CA CYS A 47 -15.89 -0.17 -10.14
C CYS A 47 -15.63 0.63 -8.86
N LYS A 48 -15.13 -0.06 -7.85
CA LYS A 48 -14.70 0.48 -6.56
C LYS A 48 -13.29 -0.01 -6.23
N VAL A 49 -12.63 0.70 -5.33
CA VAL A 49 -11.28 0.39 -4.87
C VAL A 49 -11.37 -0.18 -3.46
N VAL A 50 -10.67 -1.28 -3.22
CA VAL A 50 -10.57 -1.94 -1.91
C VAL A 50 -9.11 -2.12 -1.57
N PHE A 51 -8.69 -1.73 -0.37
CA PHE A 51 -7.32 -1.95 0.05
C PHE A 51 -7.12 -3.39 0.55
N ASN A 52 -6.20 -4.11 -0.08
CA ASN A 52 -5.84 -5.47 0.28
C ASN A 52 -4.56 -5.46 1.12
N LYS A 53 -4.71 -5.71 2.42
CA LYS A 53 -3.60 -5.73 3.38
C LYS A 53 -2.65 -6.91 3.19
N GLU A 54 -3.13 -8.00 2.59
CA GLU A 54 -2.32 -9.20 2.33
C GLU A 54 -1.36 -8.95 1.16
N SER A 55 -1.85 -8.37 0.06
CA SER A 55 -0.99 -7.96 -1.05
C SER A 55 -0.28 -6.62 -0.81
N CYS A 56 -0.73 -5.82 0.16
CA CYS A 56 -0.35 -4.41 0.32
C CYS A 56 -0.54 -3.60 -0.96
N ASN A 57 -1.70 -3.77 -1.60
CA ASN A 57 -2.07 -3.01 -2.78
C ASN A 57 -3.58 -2.73 -2.82
N TYR A 58 -4.00 -1.95 -3.81
CA TYR A 58 -5.41 -1.69 -4.07
C TYR A 58 -5.96 -2.64 -5.14
N ASP A 59 -7.03 -3.36 -4.79
CA ASP A 59 -7.81 -4.15 -5.72
C ASP A 59 -8.93 -3.25 -6.28
N VAL A 60 -9.08 -3.23 -7.60
CA VAL A 60 -10.16 -2.50 -8.26
C VAL A 60 -11.15 -3.53 -8.78
N VAL A 61 -12.36 -3.54 -8.24
CA VAL A 61 -13.37 -4.58 -8.48
C VAL A 61 -14.71 -3.98 -8.86
N GLU A 62 -15.58 -4.77 -9.50
CA GLU A 62 -16.94 -4.33 -9.79
C GLU A 62 -17.72 -4.01 -8.50
N LYS A 63 -18.61 -3.02 -8.58
CA LYS A 63 -19.46 -2.65 -7.45
C LYS A 63 -20.48 -3.74 -7.14
N ASP A 64 -21.07 -4.33 -8.19
CA ASP A 64 -22.13 -5.33 -8.11
C ASP A 64 -21.58 -6.73 -7.78
N ASP A 65 -20.36 -7.04 -8.23
CA ASP A 65 -19.68 -8.31 -8.00
C ASP A 65 -18.20 -8.10 -7.62
N PRO A 66 -17.88 -8.02 -6.31
CA PRO A 66 -16.51 -7.81 -5.85
C PRO A 66 -15.53 -8.94 -6.17
N SER A 67 -16.00 -10.09 -6.69
CA SER A 67 -15.11 -11.17 -7.16
C SER A 67 -14.52 -10.90 -8.55
N LYS A 68 -15.05 -9.91 -9.28
CA LYS A 68 -14.57 -9.53 -10.61
C LYS A 68 -13.68 -8.30 -10.55
N GLU A 69 -12.49 -8.43 -11.09
CA GLU A 69 -11.54 -7.33 -11.24
C GLU A 69 -11.95 -6.39 -12.37
N CYS A 70 -11.67 -5.11 -12.16
CA CYS A 70 -11.80 -4.06 -13.15
C CYS A 70 -10.44 -3.67 -13.73
N PHE A 71 -10.43 -3.31 -15.00
CA PHE A 71 -9.22 -2.82 -15.65
C PHE A 71 -8.78 -1.46 -15.08
N VAL A 72 -7.49 -1.35 -14.78
CA VAL A 72 -6.85 -0.11 -14.30
C VAL A 72 -5.95 0.42 -15.39
N TYR A 73 -6.22 1.65 -15.85
CA TYR A 73 -5.45 2.29 -16.90
C TYR A 73 -4.14 2.91 -16.38
N SER A 74 -4.14 3.41 -15.13
CA SER A 74 -2.94 3.98 -14.51
C SER A 74 -3.05 4.04 -12.98
N SER A 75 -1.90 3.93 -12.32
CA SER A 75 -1.71 4.05 -10.87
C SER A 75 -0.49 4.93 -10.55
N VAL A 76 -0.43 5.46 -9.34
CA VAL A 76 0.71 6.21 -8.78
C VAL A 76 1.22 5.54 -7.51
#